data_AF-A0A9E3B9H0-F1
#
_entry.id   AF-A0A9E3B9H0-F1
#
_cell.length_a   1.000
_cell.length_b   1.000
_cell.length_c   1.000
_cell.angle_alpha   90.00
_cell.angle_beta   90.00
_cell.angle_gamma   90.00
#
_symmetry.space_group_name_H-M   'P 1'
#
loop_
_entity.id
_entity.type
_entity.pdbx_description
1 polymer ?
#
loop_
_entity_poly.entity_id
_entity_poly.type
_entity_poly.pdbx_seq_one_letter_code
_entity_poly.pdbx_strand_id
1 'polypeptide(L)' 'TIMVSFHEPVAWTGWLLYSHESTQVGAGMSYVRGTVHTEEGELIASFAQEAMIRPLRTSDTAINTQARL' A
#
# COMPACT_ATOMS: atom_id res chain seq x y z
N THR A 1 -6.53 7.37 -0.19
CA THR A 1 -6.87 7.23 -1.62
C THR A 1 -6.37 5.90 -2.13
N ILE A 2 -7.04 5.29 -3.11
CA ILE A 2 -6.55 4.08 -3.78
C ILE A 2 -6.66 4.26 -5.30
N MET A 3 -5.64 3.80 -6.02
CA MET A 3 -5.63 3.72 -7.48
C MET A 3 -5.20 2.32 -7.91
N VAL A 4 -5.85 1.80 -8.94
CA VAL A 4 -5.56 0.49 -9.54
C VAL A 4 -5.53 0.64 -11.05
N SER A 5 -4.50 0.09 -11.68
CA SER A 5 -4.37 -0.05 -13.14
C SER A 5 -4.41 -1.53 -13.49
N PHE A 6 -5.29 -1.90 -14.41
CA PHE A 6 -5.37 -3.24 -14.98
C PHE A 6 -4.61 -3.24 -16.31
N HIS A 7 -3.65 -4.15 -16.44
CA HIS A 7 -2.76 -4.23 -17.60
C HIS A 7 -3.25 -5.24 -18.64
N GLU A 8 -4.07 -6.19 -18.21
CA GLU A 8 -4.71 -7.20 -19.03
C GLU A 8 -6.22 -7.25 -18.73
N PRO A 9 -7.04 -7.87 -19.62
CA PRO A 9 -8.44 -8.14 -19.32
C PRO A 9 -8.59 -8.85 -17.97
N VAL A 10 -9.53 -8.39 -17.15
CA VAL A 10 -9.74 -8.86 -15.77
C VAL A 10 -10.43 -10.24 -15.78
N ALA A 11 -9.67 -11.27 -16.15
CA ALA A 11 -10.07 -12.67 -16.12
C ALA A 11 -8.84 -13.53 -15.83
N TRP A 12 -8.92 -14.39 -14.81
CA TRP A 12 -7.87 -15.35 -14.45
C TRP A 12 -8.48 -16.60 -13.82
N THR A 13 -7.68 -17.65 -13.74
CA THR A 13 -7.98 -18.89 -13.00
C THR A 13 -6.85 -19.17 -12.02
N GLY A 14 -7.14 -19.91 -10.95
CA GLY A 14 -6.10 -20.27 -9.96
C GLY A 14 -5.74 -19.12 -9.01
N TRP A 15 -4.51 -19.16 -8.51
CA TRP A 15 -4.03 -18.22 -7.49
C TRP A 15 -3.56 -16.90 -8.06
N LEU A 16 -3.63 -15.86 -7.23
CA LEU A 16 -2.98 -14.58 -7.48
C LEU A 16 -1.89 -14.35 -6.44
N LEU A 17 -0.72 -13.94 -6.91
CA LEU A 17 0.33 -13.39 -6.06
C LEU A 17 0.11 -11.89 -5.89
N TYR A 18 -0.30 -11.50 -4.70
CA TYR A 18 -0.43 -10.10 -4.30
C TYR A 18 0.84 -9.66 -3.55
N SER A 19 1.59 -8.76 -4.16
CA SER A 19 2.84 -8.21 -3.62
C SER A 19 2.66 -6.74 -3.31
N HIS A 20 3.03 -6.31 -2.10
CA HIS A 20 3.06 -4.89 -1.76
C HIS A 20 4.27 -4.51 -0.94
N GLU A 21 4.56 -3.22 -0.94
CA GLU A 21 5.51 -2.60 -0.05
C GLU A 21 5.05 -1.20 0.34
N SER A 22 5.31 -0.83 1.59
CA SER A 22 5.14 0.55 2.06
C SER A 22 6.45 1.29 1.84
N THR A 23 6.50 2.20 0.87
CA THR A 23 7.74 2.92 0.54
C THR A 23 7.93 4.19 1.36
N GLN A 24 6.88 4.70 1.99
CA GLN A 24 6.96 5.85 2.92
C GLN A 24 5.96 5.67 4.06
N VAL A 25 6.42 5.90 5.29
CA VAL A 25 5.57 5.98 6.49
C VAL A 25 5.96 7.21 7.29
N GLY A 26 4.98 8.02 7.69
CA GLY A 26 5.22 9.22 8.48
C GLY A 26 3.96 10.05 8.69
N ALA A 27 3.97 10.91 9.71
CA ALA A 27 2.86 11.82 10.04
C ALA A 27 1.48 11.13 10.12
N GLY A 28 1.42 9.88 10.58
CA GLY A 28 0.18 9.11 10.66
C GLY A 28 -0.34 8.60 9.31
N MET A 29 0.50 8.58 8.27
CA MET A 29 0.18 8.12 6.93
C MET A 29 1.17 7.06 6.45
N SER A 30 0.72 6.20 5.53
CA SER A 30 1.55 5.28 4.76
C SER A 30 1.18 5.35 3.28
N TYR A 31 2.20 5.39 2.43
CA TYR A 31 2.09 5.21 0.99
C TYR A 31 2.58 3.81 0.63
N VAL A 32 1.69 3.05 -0.02
CA VAL A 32 1.91 1.68 -0.45
C VAL A 32 1.83 1.60 -1.96
N ARG A 33 2.71 0.82 -2.56
CA ARG A 33 2.57 0.36 -3.95
C ARG A 33 2.53 -1.16 -3.98
N GLY A 34 1.90 -1.72 -5.01
CA GLY A 34 1.91 -3.16 -5.19
C GLY A 34 1.55 -3.61 -6.59
N THR A 35 1.75 -4.90 -6.79
CA THR A 35 1.57 -5.61 -8.05
C THR A 35 0.79 -6.89 -7.80
N VAL A 36 0.04 -7.31 -8.81
CA VAL A 36 -0.75 -8.54 -8.78
C VAL A 36 -0.33 -9.38 -9.96
N HIS A 37 0.10 -10.61 -9.68
CA HIS A 37 0.48 -11.57 -10.70
C HIS A 37 -0.41 -12.81 -10.67
N THR A 38 -0.56 -13.51 -11.79
CA THR A 38 -1.17 -14.85 -11.84
C THR A 38 -0.25 -15.90 -11.20
N GLU A 39 -0.74 -17.13 -11.04
CA GLU A 39 0.05 -18.28 -10.60
C GLU A 39 1.23 -18.57 -11.55
N GLU A 40 1.05 -18.29 -12.84
CA GLU A 40 2.07 -18.40 -13.89
C GLU A 40 3.06 -17.22 -13.89
N GLY A 41 2.82 -16.19 -13.08
CA GLY A 41 3.70 -15.03 -12.91
C GLY A 41 3.40 -13.84 -13.84
N GLU A 42 2.27 -13.82 -14.55
CA GLU A 42 1.90 -12.71 -15.42
C GLU A 42 1.43 -11.50 -14.62
N LEU A 43 1.96 -10.29 -14.90
CA LEU A 43 1.55 -9.05 -14.22
C LEU A 43 0.21 -8.53 -14.77
N ILE A 44 -0.87 -8.69 -13.99
CA ILE A 44 -2.22 -8.33 -14.45
C ILE A 44 -2.69 -6.97 -13.90
N ALA A 45 -2.15 -6.52 -12.77
CA ALA A 45 -2.50 -5.22 -12.21
C ALA A 45 -1.37 -4.60 -11.38
N SER A 46 -1.41 -3.28 -11.25
CA SER A 46 -0.61 -2.51 -10.30
C SER A 46 -1.50 -1.55 -9.55
N PHE A 47 -1.14 -1.24 -8.30
CA PHE A 47 -1.92 -0.33 -7.47
C PHE A 47 -1.03 0.54 -6.59
N ALA A 48 -1.62 1.65 -6.16
CA ALA A 48 -1.06 2.51 -5.12
C ALA A 48 -2.16 2.86 -4.11
N GLN A 49 -1.79 2.94 -2.83
CA GLN A 49 -2.70 3.26 -1.75
C GLN A 49 -2.04 4.25 -0.78
N GLU A 50 -2.81 5.26 -0.40
CA GLU A 50 -2.51 6.16 0.71
C GLU A 50 -3.51 5.89 1.84
N ALA A 51 -3.00 5.53 3.02
CA ALA A 51 -3.81 5.19 4.18
C ALA A 51 -3.30 5.85 5.46
N MET A 52 -4.25 6.17 6.34
CA MET A 52 -3.95 6.65 7.69
C MET A 52 -3.57 5.47 8.59
N ILE A 53 -2.48 5.62 9.32
CA ILE A 53 -2.09 4.75 10.42
C ILE A 53 -2.41 5.49 11.72
N ARG A 54 -3.37 4.96 12.48
CA ARG A 54 -3.70 5.52 13.80
C ARG A 54 -2.88 4.83 14.89
N PRO A 55 -2.36 5.61 15.85
CA PRO A 55 -1.74 5.05 17.04
C PRO A 55 -2.72 4.15 17.80
N LEU A 56 -2.22 3.03 18.34
CA LEU A 56 -3.01 2.18 19.22
C LEU A 56 -3.25 2.82 20.59
N ARG A 57 -2.31 3.69 21.04
CA ARG A 57 -2.43 4.49 22.26
C ARG A 57 -2.18 5.96 21.94
N THR A 58 -2.90 6.84 22.61
CA THR A 58 -2.76 8.30 22.44
C THR A 58 -1.37 8.82 22.84
N SER A 59 -0.66 8.12 23.73
CA SER A 59 0.74 8.40 24.10
C SER A 59 1.70 8.29 22.92
N ASP A 60 1.39 7.43 21.94
CA ASP A 60 2.30 7.10 20.84
C ASP A 60 2.26 8.18 19.73
N THR A 61 1.38 9.18 19.89
CA THR A 61 1.24 10.35 19.00
C THR A 61 2.12 11.53 19.39
N ALA A 62 2.88 11.45 20.49
CA ALA A 62 3.70 12.55 20.98
C ALA A 62 4.92 12.78 20.05
N ILE A 63 4.75 13.63 19.05
CA ILE A 63 5.87 14.13 18.23
C ILE A 63 6.61 15.18 19.05
N ASN A 64 7.89 14.92 19.34
CA ASN A 64 8.74 15.82 20.10
C ASN A 64 8.80 17.20 19.40
N THR A 65 8.57 18.28 20.13
CA THR A 65 8.31 19.63 19.58
C THR A 65 9.42 20.13 18.64
N GLN A 66 10.65 19.66 18.83
CA GLN A 66 11.81 19.97 17.98
C GLN A 66 11.71 19.43 16.54
N ALA A 67 10.90 18.40 16.30
CA ALA A 67 10.71 17.80 14.98
C ALA A 67 9.54 18.44 14.19
N ARG A 68 8.99 19.56 14.69
CA ARG A 68 7.85 20.28 14.08
C ARG A 68 8.29 21.50 13.26
N LEU A 69 9.60 21.72 13.10
CA LEU A 69 10.21 22.82 12.33
C LEU A 69 10.86 22.27 11.07
#